data_AF-A0A5E4LCT7-F1
#
_entry.id   AF-A0A5E4LCT7-F1
#
_cell.length_a   1.000
_cell.length_b   1.000
_cell.length_c   1.000
_cell.angle_alpha   90.00
_cell.angle_beta   90.00
_cell.angle_gamma   90.00
#
_symmetry.space_group_name_H-M   'P 1'
#
loop_
_entity.id
_entity.type
_entity.pdbx_description
1 polymer ?
#
loop_
_entity_poly.entity_id
_entity_poly.type
_entity_poly.pdbx_seq_one_letter_code
_entity_poly.pdbx_strand_id
1 'polypeptide(L)'
;MLSGGPSVEYLKLLAEDPKSALFFVGYQSALSLGRKIQRGMKEIPTVGDDGRATSMKINMQIETVEGYSGHSDRPQLLALLKNMRPKPERVFTLHGDESKCEDLGRTISRMMHIESRAPMNLDAIRLK
;
A
#
# COMPACT_ATOMS: atom_id res chain seq x y z
N MET A 1 -7.68 -2.94 -3.41
CA MET A 1 -7.30 -1.83 -4.30
C MET A 1 -8.42 -1.34 -5.21
N LEU A 2 -9.51 -2.10 -5.41
CA LEU A 2 -10.65 -1.66 -6.23
C LEU A 2 -10.25 -1.30 -7.66
N SER A 3 -9.36 -2.11 -8.25
CA SER A 3 -8.87 -1.92 -9.62
C SER A 3 -9.83 -2.48 -10.68
N GLY A 4 -10.81 -3.31 -10.27
CA GLY A 4 -11.78 -3.94 -11.16
C GLY A 4 -12.46 -5.16 -10.54
N GLY A 5 -13.20 -5.90 -11.38
CA GLY A 5 -13.90 -7.12 -10.99
C GLY A 5 -15.04 -6.89 -9.98
N PRO A 6 -15.52 -7.96 -9.32
CA PRO A 6 -16.67 -7.89 -8.42
C PRO A 6 -16.52 -6.85 -7.31
N SER A 7 -15.29 -6.60 -6.85
CA SER A 7 -15.02 -5.60 -5.80
C SER A 7 -15.51 -4.19 -6.17
N VAL A 8 -15.41 -3.80 -7.44
CA VAL A 8 -15.89 -2.50 -7.94
C VAL A 8 -17.40 -2.53 -8.16
N GLU A 9 -17.96 -3.66 -8.59
CA GLU A 9 -19.42 -3.80 -8.77
C GLU A 9 -20.16 -3.72 -7.43
N TYR A 10 -19.68 -4.40 -6.39
CA TYR A 10 -20.24 -4.26 -5.04
C TYR A 10 -20.12 -2.84 -4.50
N LEU A 11 -19.01 -2.15 -4.80
CA LEU A 11 -18.87 -0.74 -4.43
C LEU A 11 -19.95 0.12 -5.10
N LYS A 12 -20.19 -0.04 -6.40
CA LYS A 12 -21.26 0.70 -7.11
C LYS A 12 -22.64 0.49 -6.50
N LEU A 13 -22.93 -0.72 -6.03
CA LEU A 13 -24.22 -1.06 -5.43
C LEU A 13 -24.40 -0.52 -4.01
N LEU A 14 -23.31 -0.43 -3.23
CA LEU A 14 -23.37 -0.20 -1.78
C LEU A 14 -22.84 1.18 -1.33
N ALA A 15 -22.08 1.88 -2.19
CA ALA A 15 -21.36 3.11 -1.82
C ALA A 15 -22.26 4.21 -1.25
N GLU A 16 -23.48 4.35 -1.79
CA GLU A 16 -24.41 5.42 -1.43
C GLU A 16 -25.28 5.10 -0.21
N ASP A 17 -25.29 3.84 0.25
CA ASP A 17 -26.04 3.43 1.43
C ASP A 17 -25.25 3.72 2.73
N PRO A 18 -25.72 4.64 3.59
CA PRO A 18 -25.04 4.96 4.84
C PRO A 18 -25.06 3.83 5.87
N LYS A 19 -25.85 2.77 5.67
CA LYS A 19 -25.85 1.57 6.53
C LYS A 19 -24.75 0.57 6.16
N SER A 20 -24.12 0.76 5.00
CA SER A 20 -23.04 -0.10 4.52
C SER A 20 -21.68 0.37 5.03
N ALA A 21 -20.69 -0.53 5.05
CA ALA A 21 -19.32 -0.24 5.45
C ALA A 21 -18.29 -0.94 4.56
N LEU A 22 -17.19 -0.25 4.25
CA LEU A 22 -16.06 -0.76 3.48
C LEU A 22 -14.82 -0.79 4.36
N PHE A 23 -14.27 -1.99 4.56
CA PHE A 23 -13.06 -2.22 5.34
C PHE A 23 -11.87 -2.49 4.43
N PHE A 24 -10.84 -1.64 4.50
CA PHE A 24 -9.55 -1.91 3.90
C PHE A 24 -8.67 -2.68 4.87
N VAL A 25 -8.30 -3.91 4.53
CA VAL A 25 -7.49 -4.81 5.38
C VAL A 25 -6.02 -4.94 4.96
N GLY A 26 -5.66 -4.32 3.83
CA GLY A 26 -4.33 -4.45 3.25
C GLY A 26 -3.88 -3.16 2.55
N TYR A 27 -2.64 -3.16 2.08
CA TYR A 27 -2.04 -2.00 1.42
C TYR A 27 -2.84 -1.57 0.18
N GLN A 28 -2.98 -0.26 0.00
CA GLN A 28 -3.59 0.34 -1.18
C GLN A 28 -2.53 1.14 -1.94
N SER A 29 -2.25 0.75 -3.19
CA SER A 29 -1.25 1.43 -4.03
C SER A 29 -1.65 2.87 -4.31
N ALA A 30 -0.66 3.76 -4.44
CA ALA A 30 -0.84 5.21 -4.50
C ALA A 30 -1.90 5.69 -5.51
N LEU A 31 -1.98 5.03 -6.68
CA LEU A 31 -2.87 5.41 -7.78
C LEU A 31 -4.21 4.64 -7.79
N SER A 32 -4.37 3.65 -6.91
CA SER A 32 -5.57 2.82 -6.86
C SER A 32 -6.80 3.61 -6.42
N LEU A 33 -7.98 3.20 -6.90
CA LEU A 33 -9.25 3.75 -6.43
C LEU A 33 -9.43 3.54 -4.92
N GLY A 34 -9.04 2.36 -4.42
CA GLY A 34 -9.07 2.07 -2.99
C GLY A 34 -8.26 3.07 -2.17
N ARG A 35 -7.09 3.50 -2.64
CA ARG A 35 -6.29 4.52 -1.95
C ARG A 35 -6.97 5.89 -1.93
N LYS A 36 -7.66 6.27 -3.01
CA LYS A 36 -8.41 7.53 -3.09
C LYS A 36 -9.57 7.54 -2.09
N ILE A 37 -10.36 6.46 -2.05
CA ILE A 37 -11.47 6.30 -1.10
C ILE A 37 -10.95 6.28 0.34
N GLN A 38 -9.89 5.50 0.61
CA GLN A 38 -9.26 5.42 1.93
C GLN A 38 -8.78 6.80 2.44
N ARG A 39 -8.39 7.70 1.53
CA ARG A 39 -8.02 9.09 1.86
C ARG A 39 -9.20 10.06 2.00
N GLY A 40 -10.43 9.57 1.92
CA GLY A 40 -11.64 10.36 2.11
C GLY A 40 -12.23 10.96 0.84
N MET A 41 -11.88 10.47 -0.36
CA MET A 41 -12.59 10.85 -1.58
C MET A 41 -14.07 10.46 -1.46
N LYS A 42 -14.97 11.46 -1.49
CA LYS A 42 -16.42 11.28 -1.29
C LYS A 42 -17.22 11.17 -2.57
N GLU A 43 -16.67 11.59 -3.70
CA GLU A 43 -17.32 11.47 -5.01
C GLU A 43 -16.33 10.88 -6.00
N ILE A 44 -16.78 9.85 -6.72
CA ILE A 44 -15.99 9.15 -7.73
C ILE A 44 -16.68 9.32 -9.08
N PRO A 45 -16.00 9.91 -10.08
CA PRO A 45 -16.48 9.92 -11.45
C PRO A 45 -16.65 8.49 -11.96
N THR A 46 -17.83 8.17 -12.48
CA THR A 46 -18.18 6.88 -13.06
C THR A 46 -18.88 7.08 -14.40
N VAL A 47 -19.07 6.00 -15.14
CA VAL A 47 -19.87 5.98 -16.37
C VAL A 47 -21.08 5.12 -16.08
N GLY A 48 -22.28 5.67 -16.29
CA GLY A 48 -23.53 4.96 -16.15
C GLY A 48 -23.73 3.93 -17.27
N ASP A 49 -24.72 3.05 -17.09
CA ASP A 49 -25.04 2.02 -18.09
C ASP A 49 -25.53 2.63 -19.43
N ASP A 50 -26.00 3.88 -19.39
CA ASP A 50 -26.37 4.69 -20.55
C ASP A 50 -25.16 5.34 -21.26
N GLY A 51 -23.94 5.06 -20.80
CA GLY A 51 -22.70 5.60 -21.33
C GLY A 51 -22.42 7.04 -20.92
N ARG A 52 -23.26 7.66 -20.08
CA ARG A 52 -23.07 9.05 -19.64
C ARG A 52 -22.15 9.13 -18.43
N ALA A 53 -21.37 10.20 -18.38
CA ALA A 53 -20.58 10.52 -17.19
C ALA A 53 -21.53 10.82 -16.02
N THR A 54 -21.31 10.12 -14.91
CA THR A 54 -22.03 10.29 -13.67
C THR A 54 -21.04 10.30 -12.50
N SER A 55 -21.54 10.42 -11.28
CA SER A 55 -20.74 10.40 -10.05
C SER A 55 -21.39 9.48 -9.03
N MET A 56 -20.59 8.59 -8.46
CA MET A 56 -20.99 7.75 -7.32
C MET A 56 -20.57 8.43 -6.02
N LYS A 57 -21.51 8.59 -5.08
CA LYS A 57 -21.24 9.14 -3.74
C LYS A 57 -20.78 8.06 -2.76
N ILE A 58 -19.83 8.39 -1.89
CA ILE A 58 -19.33 7.50 -0.83
C ILE A 58 -19.93 7.93 0.51
N ASN A 59 -21.17 7.48 0.74
CA ASN A 59 -21.91 7.71 1.99
C ASN A 59 -21.69 6.60 3.01
N MET A 60 -21.29 5.41 2.54
CA MET A 60 -20.94 4.27 3.39
C MET A 60 -19.78 4.59 4.35
N GLN A 61 -19.73 3.88 5.47
CA GLN A 61 -18.62 4.01 6.42
C GLN A 61 -17.33 3.46 5.80
N ILE A 62 -16.21 4.17 5.97
CA ILE A 62 -14.90 3.75 5.46
C ILE A 62 -13.97 3.52 6.65
N GLU A 63 -13.50 2.29 6.80
CA GLU A 63 -12.58 1.92 7.87
C GLU A 63 -11.32 1.25 7.31
N THR A 64 -10.20 1.40 8.01
CA THR A 64 -8.98 0.65 7.74
C THR A 64 -8.64 -0.21 8.94
N VAL A 65 -8.55 -1.51 8.72
CA VAL A 65 -8.18 -2.48 9.76
C VAL A 65 -6.74 -2.88 9.54
N GLU A 66 -5.87 -2.46 10.43
CA GLU A 66 -4.46 -2.83 10.40
C GLU A 66 -4.23 -4.24 10.98
N GLY A 67 -3.13 -4.89 10.57
CA GLY A 67 -2.74 -6.22 11.06
C GLY A 67 -3.09 -7.41 10.15
N TYR A 68 -3.81 -7.19 9.04
CA TYR A 68 -4.23 -8.27 8.12
C TYR A 68 -3.59 -8.20 6.72
N SER A 69 -2.56 -7.37 6.53
CA SER A 69 -2.00 -7.08 5.20
C SER A 69 -1.18 -8.22 4.59
N GLY A 70 -0.77 -9.21 5.40
CA GLY A 70 0.18 -10.26 4.99
C GLY A 70 1.64 -9.77 4.88
N HIS A 71 1.91 -8.48 5.09
CA HIS A 71 3.25 -7.91 5.08
C HIS A 71 3.76 -7.73 6.50
N SER A 72 5.06 -8.00 6.70
CA SER A 72 5.73 -7.66 7.95
C SER A 72 5.68 -6.16 8.22
N ASP A 73 5.30 -5.79 9.43
CA ASP A 73 5.37 -4.40 9.86
C ASP A 73 6.82 -3.95 10.09
N ARG A 74 7.01 -2.66 10.40
CA ARG A 74 8.35 -2.10 10.58
C ARG A 74 9.14 -2.81 11.69
N PRO A 75 8.62 -3.04 12.91
CA PRO A 75 9.30 -3.82 13.93
C PRO A 75 9.71 -5.23 13.45
N GLN A 76 8.82 -5.94 12.75
CA GLN A 76 9.08 -7.27 12.23
C GLN A 76 10.19 -7.27 11.17
N LEU A 77 10.21 -6.30 10.26
CA LEU A 77 11.29 -6.16 9.26
C LEU A 77 12.66 -5.91 9.93
N LEU A 78 12.72 -5.07 10.96
CA LEU A 78 13.96 -4.82 11.70
C LEU A 78 14.39 -6.04 12.52
N ALA A 79 13.43 -6.73 13.13
CA ALA A 79 13.67 -7.97 13.87
C ALA A 79 14.22 -9.08 12.96
N LEU A 80 13.71 -9.19 11.73
CA LEU A 80 14.22 -10.14 10.73
C LEU A 80 15.73 -9.95 10.52
N LEU A 81 16.18 -8.72 10.28
CA LEU A 81 17.61 -8.42 10.06
C LEU A 81 18.45 -8.62 11.33
N LYS A 82 17.88 -8.30 12.51
CA LYS A 82 18.54 -8.55 13.80
C LYS A 82 18.75 -10.05 14.05
N ASN A 83 17.82 -10.89 13.61
CA ASN A 83 17.86 -12.33 13.86
C ASN A 83 18.49 -13.14 12.72
N MET A 84 18.66 -12.56 11.53
CA MET A 84 19.29 -13.20 10.38
C MET A 84 20.72 -13.69 10.70
N ARG A 85 21.02 -14.93 10.26
CA ARG A 85 22.34 -15.56 10.35
C ARG A 85 22.63 -16.32 9.03
N PRO A 86 23.82 -16.18 8.43
CA PRO A 86 24.88 -15.23 8.77
C PRO A 86 24.40 -13.77 8.64
N LYS A 87 25.15 -12.84 9.24
CA LYS A 87 24.81 -11.41 9.14
C LYS A 87 25.07 -10.93 7.71
N PRO A 88 24.16 -10.15 7.10
CA PRO A 88 24.38 -9.62 5.77
C PRO A 88 25.44 -8.51 5.82
N GLU A 89 26.28 -8.45 4.79
CA GLU A 89 27.26 -7.37 4.60
C GLU A 89 26.62 -6.12 3.96
N ARG A 90 25.54 -6.31 3.20
CA ARG A 90 24.80 -5.25 2.49
C ARG A 90 23.32 -5.57 2.46
N VAL A 91 22.46 -4.56 2.52
CA VAL A 91 20.99 -4.72 2.44
C VAL A 91 20.36 -3.73 1.48
N PHE A 92 19.58 -4.22 0.52
CA PHE A 92 18.82 -3.38 -0.39
C PHE A 92 17.33 -3.40 -0.03
N THR A 93 16.75 -2.22 0.20
CA THR A 93 15.32 -2.05 0.49
C THR A 93 14.56 -1.73 -0.78
N LEU A 94 13.58 -2.57 -1.10
CA LEU A 94 12.81 -2.55 -2.35
C LEU A 94 11.32 -2.73 -2.05
N HIS A 95 10.49 -2.68 -3.09
CA HIS A 95 9.06 -3.02 -3.04
C HIS A 95 8.27 -2.31 -1.93
N GLY A 96 8.47 -1.00 -1.85
CA GLY A 96 7.69 -0.10 -1.00
C GLY A 96 7.64 1.28 -1.64
N ASP A 97 6.82 2.17 -1.07
CA ASP A 97 6.81 3.59 -1.46
C ASP A 97 8.25 4.14 -1.33
N GLU A 98 8.68 4.98 -2.28
CA GLU A 98 10.06 5.50 -2.38
C GLU A 98 10.61 5.98 -1.02
N SER A 99 9.89 6.89 -0.36
CA SER A 99 10.25 7.41 0.95
C SER A 99 10.38 6.34 2.05
N LYS A 100 9.61 5.24 1.96
CA LYS A 100 9.63 4.14 2.94
C LYS A 100 10.81 3.21 2.72
N CYS A 101 11.16 2.93 1.46
CA CYS A 101 12.38 2.20 1.13
C CYS A 101 13.60 2.97 1.62
N GLU A 102 13.71 4.26 1.29
CA GLU A 102 14.83 5.09 1.75
C GLU A 102 14.94 5.17 3.27
N ASP A 103 13.82 5.39 3.96
CA ASP A 103 13.80 5.49 5.43
C ASP A 103 14.21 4.17 6.09
N LEU A 104 13.72 3.03 5.58
CA LEU A 104 14.11 1.72 6.08
C LEU A 104 15.60 1.46 5.82
N GLY A 105 16.10 1.77 4.63
CA GLY A 105 17.53 1.61 4.31
C GLY A 105 18.44 2.45 5.20
N ARG A 106 18.09 3.73 5.42
CA ARG A 106 18.80 4.61 6.37
C ARG A 106 18.77 4.05 7.79
N THR A 107 17.63 3.53 8.23
CA THR A 107 17.47 2.93 9.55
C THR A 107 18.35 1.68 9.71
N ILE A 108 18.36 0.80 8.71
CA ILE A 108 19.18 -0.42 8.71
C ILE A 108 20.66 -0.06 8.75
N SER A 109 21.09 0.89 7.92
CA SER A 109 22.49 1.30 7.87
C SER A 109 22.98 1.84 9.22
N ARG A 110 22.16 2.67 9.89
CA ARG A 110 22.48 3.17 11.24
C ARG A 110 22.47 2.08 12.30
N MET A 111 21.49 1.17 12.27
CA MET A 111 21.29 0.13 13.29
C MET A 111 22.36 -0.96 13.23
N MET A 112 22.77 -1.33 12.01
CA MET A 112 23.62 -2.50 11.76
C MET A 112 25.06 -2.13 11.39
N HIS A 113 25.34 -0.85 11.15
CA HIS A 113 26.64 -0.35 10.65
C HIS A 113 27.09 -1.03 9.34
N ILE A 114 26.14 -1.32 8.46
CA ILE A 114 26.38 -1.90 7.12
C ILE A 114 25.87 -0.97 6.03
N GLU A 115 26.32 -1.20 4.80
CA GLU A 115 25.74 -0.51 3.65
C GLU A 115 24.29 -0.96 3.45
N SER A 116 23.37 0.00 3.47
CA SER A 116 21.99 -0.25 3.07
C SER A 116 21.46 0.89 2.21
N ARG A 117 20.79 0.54 1.11
CA ARG A 117 20.33 1.50 0.09
C ARG A 117 18.98 1.08 -0.47
N ALA A 118 18.24 2.05 -0.99
CA ALA A 118 17.05 1.83 -1.80
C ALA A 118 17.41 2.11 -3.26
N PRO A 119 17.67 1.06 -4.08
CA PRO A 119 17.98 1.25 -5.49
C PRO A 119 16.75 1.78 -6.24
N MET A 120 17.00 2.57 -7.28
CA MET A 120 15.99 3.00 -8.23
C MET A 120 15.82 1.96 -9.35
N ASN A 121 14.65 2.01 -10.02
CA ASN A 121 14.46 1.22 -11.23
C ASN A 121 15.57 1.56 -12.24
N LEU A 122 16.15 0.52 -12.85
CA LEU A 122 17.29 0.58 -13.77
C LEU A 122 18.67 0.81 -13.13
N ASP A 123 18.77 0.90 -11.80
CA ASP A 123 20.07 0.85 -11.13
C ASP A 123 20.74 -0.52 -11.33
N ALA A 124 22.06 -0.49 -11.56
CA ALA A 124 22.90 -1.68 -11.61
C ALA A 124 23.89 -1.66 -10.44
N ILE A 125 23.83 -2.69 -9.59
CA ILE A 125 24.67 -2.80 -8.41
C ILE A 125 25.58 -4.01 -8.55
N ARG A 126 26.90 -3.77 -8.45
CA ARG A 126 27.89 -4.84 -8.49
C ARG A 126 28.04 -5.48 -7.11
N LEU A 127 27.66 -6.75 -7.01
CA LEU A 127 27.97 -7.59 -5.86
C LEU A 127 29.35 -8.22 -6.10
N LYS A 128 30.38 -7.69 -5.44
CA LYS A 128 31.67 -8.36 -5.25
C LYS A 128 31.74 -8.89 -3.83
#